data_AF-A0A2V6WP11-F1
#
_entry.id   AF-A0A2V6WP11-F1
#
_cell.length_a   1.000
_cell.length_b   1.000
_cell.length_c   1.000
_cell.angle_alpha   90.00
_cell.angle_beta   90.00
_cell.angle_gamma   90.00
#
_symmetry.space_group_name_H-M   'P 1'
#
loop_
_entity.id
_entity.type
_entity.pdbx_description
1 polymer ?
#
loop_
_entity_poly.entity_id
_entity_poly.type
_entity_poly.pdbx_seq_one_letter_code
_entity_poly.pdbx_strand_id
1 'polypeptide(L)' 'EHTVSFGTLGERLELVHKAHNRDTYARGALRAARFIVGRPAGLYSMADVLGLA' A
#
# COMPACT_ATOMS: atom_id res chain seq x y z
N GLU A 1 0.47 14.11 -1.65
CA GLU A 1 -0.89 13.67 -2.03
C GLU A 1 -0.83 13.12 -3.43
N HIS A 2 -1.54 12.03 -3.70
CA HIS A 2 -1.59 11.43 -5.03
C HIS A 2 -3.05 11.07 -5.35
N THR A 3 -3.48 11.39 -6.56
CA THR A 3 -4.85 11.14 -7.03
C THR A 3 -4.81 10.44 -8.38
N VAL A 4 -5.59 9.37 -8.51
CA VAL A 4 -5.88 8.72 -9.80
C VAL A 4 -7.36 8.95 -10.08
N SER A 5 -7.67 9.50 -11.25
CA SER A 5 -9.05 9.83 -11.65
C SER A 5 -9.45 9.05 -12.89
N PHE A 6 -10.63 8.45 -12.86
CA PHE A 6 -11.29 7.80 -13.98
C PHE A 6 -12.58 8.58 -14.27
N GLY A 7 -12.72 9.12 -15.49
CA GLY A 7 -13.88 9.95 -15.87
C GLY A 7 -14.57 9.42 -17.11
N THR A 8 -15.90 9.48 -17.11
CA THR A 8 -16.76 9.17 -18.26
C THR A 8 -17.84 10.27 -18.38
N LEU A 9 -18.72 10.19 -19.38
CA LEU A 9 -19.78 11.19 -19.54
C LEU A 9 -20.77 11.09 -18.36
N GLY A 10 -20.80 12.11 -17.51
CA GLY A 10 -21.75 12.21 -16.39
C GLY A 10 -21.25 11.68 -15.04
N GLU A 11 -20.04 11.10 -14.96
CA GLU A 11 -19.48 10.61 -13.69
C GLU A 11 -17.95 10.63 -13.65
N ARG A 12 -17.42 10.58 -12.41
CA ARG A 12 -15.98 10.50 -12.13
C ARG A 12 -15.74 9.71 -10.84
N LEU A 13 -14.83 8.73 -10.92
CA LEU A 13 -14.30 7.98 -9.78
C LEU A 13 -12.87 8.43 -9.50
N GLU A 14 -12.56 8.72 -8.23
CA GLU A 14 -11.21 9.12 -7.80
C GLU A 14 -10.69 8.23 -6.69
N LEU A 15 -9.42 7.81 -6.81
CA LEU A 15 -8.65 7.15 -5.77
C LEU A 15 -7.61 8.13 -5.24
N VAL A 16 -7.69 8.48 -3.95
CA VAL A 16 -6.86 9.53 -3.34
C VAL A 16 -6.05 8.96 -2.18
N HIS A 17 -4.72 9.16 -2.22
CA HIS A 17 -3.81 8.86 -1.11
C HIS A 17 -3.23 10.15 -0.51
N LYS A 18 -3.45 10.36 0.79
CA LYS A 18 -2.92 11.48 1.56
C LYS A 18 -2.08 10.98 2.74
N ALA A 19 -0.77 11.25 2.70
CA ALA A 19 0.12 11.01 3.83
C ALA A 19 0.34 12.33 4.58
N HIS A 20 -0.08 12.38 5.86
CA HIS A 20 0.08 13.55 6.71
C HIS A 20 1.50 13.69 7.28
N ASN A 21 2.17 12.56 7.48
CA ASN A 21 3.55 12.48 7.95
C ASN A 21 4.18 11.13 7.52
N ARG A 22 5.40 10.87 7.96
CA ARG A 22 6.15 9.65 7.58
C ARG A 22 5.79 8.41 8.41
N ASP A 23 4.95 8.52 9.44
CA ASP A 23 4.63 7.39 10.32
C ASP A 23 3.91 6.26 9.59
N THR A 24 3.18 6.59 8.51
CA THR A 24 2.50 5.59 7.69
C THR A 24 3.49 4.58 7.09
N TYR A 25 4.70 5.03 6.71
CA TYR A 25 5.74 4.17 6.16
C TYR A 25 6.41 3.35 7.25
N ALA A 26 6.69 3.95 8.41
CA ALA A 26 7.26 3.25 9.56
C ALA A 26 6.34 2.12 10.05
N ARG A 27 5.03 2.38 10.15
CA ARG A 27 4.04 1.34 10.48
C ARG A 27 4.00 0.22 9.44
N GLY A 28 4.10 0.56 8.15
CA GLY A 28 4.20 -0.42 7.07
C GLY A 28 5.44 -1.31 7.20
N ALA A 29 6.60 -0.73 7.50
CA ALA A 29 7.85 -1.47 7.71
C ALA A 29 7.77 -2.41 8.94
N LEU A 30 7.19 -1.95 10.06
CA LEU A 30 6.97 -2.81 11.23
C LEU A 30 6.02 -3.98 10.95
N ARG A 31 4.99 -3.76 10.12
CA ARG A 31 4.11 -4.83 9.65
C ARG A 31 4.86 -5.84 8.79
N ALA A 32 5.68 -5.37 7.84
CA ALA A 32 6.52 -6.23 7.01
C ALA A 32 7.53 -7.04 7.84
N ALA A 33 8.13 -6.42 8.87
CA ALA A 33 9.04 -7.10 9.80
C ALA A 33 8.36 -8.22 10.59
N ARG A 34 7.09 -8.05 10.98
CA ARG A 34 6.30 -9.12 11.62
C ARG A 34 5.95 -10.23 10.64
N PHE A 35 5.61 -9.85 9.41
CA PHE A 35 5.21 -10.77 8.35
C PHE A 35 6.32 -11.72 7.89
N ILE A 36 7.58 -11.27 7.89
CA ILE A 36 8.70 -12.06 7.35
C ILE A 36 9.15 -13.19 8.30
N VAL A 37 8.76 -13.15 9.57
CA VAL A 37 9.17 -14.15 10.57
C VAL A 37 8.68 -15.53 10.15
N GLY A 38 9.61 -16.48 9.98
CA GLY A 38 9.29 -17.86 9.59
C GLY A 38 8.98 -18.05 8.10
N ARG A 39 9.09 -17.01 7.27
CA ARG A 39 8.95 -17.15 5.81
C ARG A 39 10.24 -17.67 5.18
N PRO A 40 10.15 -18.44 4.08
CA PRO A 40 11.33 -18.86 3.33
C PRO A 40 12.07 -17.66 2.73
N ALA A 41 13.34 -17.87 2.35
CA ALA A 41 14.10 -16.84 1.66
C ALA A 41 13.44 -16.49 0.32
N GLY A 42 13.33 -15.20 0.04
CA GLY A 42 12.69 -14.68 -1.17
C GLY A 42 12.63 -13.16 -1.18
N LEU A 43 12.30 -12.58 -2.33
CA LEU A 43 12.04 -11.16 -2.47
C LEU A 43 10.54 -10.91 -2.31
N TYR A 44 10.15 -10.25 -1.23
CA TYR A 44 8.76 -9.91 -0.94
C TYR A 44 8.51 -8.42 -1.13
N SER A 45 7.29 -8.11 -1.53
CA SER A 45 6.76 -6.76 -1.68
C SER A 45 5.69 -6.46 -0.63
N MET A 46 5.22 -5.21 -0.59
CA MET A 46 4.05 -4.88 0.24
C MET A 46 2.75 -5.52 -0.25
N ALA A 47 2.66 -5.94 -1.52
CA ALA A 47 1.50 -6.71 -2.00
C ALA A 47 1.40 -8.06 -1.27
N ASP A 48 2.53 -8.74 -1.06
CA ASP A 48 2.60 -9.98 -0.28
C ASP A 48 2.23 -9.75 1.19
N VAL A 49 2.74 -8.67 1.80
CA VAL A 49 2.46 -8.29 3.20
C VAL A 49 0.97 -7.96 3.43
N LEU A 50 0.30 -7.46 2.39
CA LEU A 50 -1.10 -7.06 2.43
C LEU A 50 -2.06 -8.14 1.91
N GLY A 51 -1.56 -9.23 1.30
CA GLY A 51 -2.38 -10.28 0.71
C GLY A 51 -3.12 -9.83 -0.55
N LEU A 52 -2.47 -9.00 -1.38
CA LEU A 52 -3.03 -8.43 -2.61
C LEU A 52 -2.44 -9.05 -3.89
N ALA A 53 -1.76 -10.19 -3.75
CA ALA A 53 -1.22 -10.99 -4.84
C ALA A 53 -2.10 -12.23 -5.06
#